data_AF-A0A6P1IG90-F1
#
_entry.id   AF-A0A6P1IG90-F1
#
_cell.length_a   1.000
_cell.length_b   1.000
_cell.length_c   1.000
_cell.angle_alpha   90.00
_cell.angle_beta   90.00
_cell.angle_gamma   90.00
#
_symmetry.space_group_name_H-M   'P 1'
#
loop_
_entity.id
_entity.type
_entity.pdbx_description
1 polymer ?
#
loop_
_entity_poly.entity_id
_entity_poly.type
_entity_poly.pdbx_seq_one_letter_code
_entity_poly.pdbx_strand_id
1 'polypeptide(L)'
;MNTVPTRATPATASTPAQAPLSRRALDATQIWPHDLLEAFCLRMSSHGMCVSRALMQHDRRYGLEQLSHAHNMADDALRVMAVQLFRHFEARQSGISGPH
;
A
#
# COMPACT_ATOMS: atom_id res chain seq x y z
N MET A 1 -31.80 9.58 -61.17
CA MET A 1 -30.79 8.50 -61.10
C MET A 1 -30.13 8.64 -59.74
N ASN A 2 -30.42 7.71 -58.85
CA ASN A 2 -30.15 7.72 -57.40
C ASN A 2 -28.61 7.71 -57.14
N THR A 3 -28.07 8.14 -55.99
CA THR A 3 -28.10 7.40 -54.72
C THR A 3 -27.60 8.21 -53.49
N VAL A 4 -28.36 8.12 -52.39
CA VAL A 4 -28.03 8.03 -50.94
C VAL A 4 -27.11 9.03 -50.21
N PRO A 5 -27.52 9.54 -49.02
CA PRO A 5 -26.65 10.14 -48.01
C PRO A 5 -26.30 9.11 -46.91
N THR A 6 -25.04 9.01 -46.46
CA THR A 6 -24.70 8.22 -45.26
C THR A 6 -23.46 8.76 -44.53
N ARG A 7 -23.73 9.48 -43.43
CA ARG A 7 -23.04 9.49 -42.14
C ARG A 7 -21.59 8.98 -42.13
N ALA A 8 -20.61 9.90 -42.05
CA ALA A 8 -19.27 9.57 -41.58
C ALA A 8 -19.33 9.26 -40.07
N THR A 9 -19.05 8.01 -39.73
CA THR A 9 -18.96 7.47 -38.37
C THR A 9 -17.74 8.04 -37.62
N PRO A 10 -17.87 8.35 -36.32
CA PRO A 10 -16.73 8.59 -35.44
C PRO A 10 -16.09 7.22 -35.13
N ALA A 11 -14.92 6.96 -35.70
CA ALA A 11 -14.14 5.76 -35.43
C ALA A 11 -12.82 6.14 -34.75
N THR A 12 -12.89 6.18 -33.42
CA THR A 12 -11.96 5.51 -32.52
C THR A 12 -10.46 5.70 -32.78
N ALA A 13 -9.92 6.77 -32.22
CA ALA A 13 -8.61 6.71 -31.55
C ALA A 13 -8.67 7.49 -30.23
N SER A 14 -9.75 7.28 -29.47
CA SER A 14 -9.70 7.46 -28.03
C SER A 14 -8.81 6.34 -27.50
N THR A 15 -7.50 6.57 -27.46
CA THR A 15 -6.65 5.87 -26.50
C THR A 15 -7.27 6.19 -25.14
N PRO A 16 -7.87 5.24 -24.40
CA PRO A 16 -7.99 5.48 -22.98
C PRO A 16 -6.55 5.57 -22.51
N ALA A 17 -6.10 6.77 -22.18
CA ALA A 17 -4.90 6.95 -21.38
C ALA A 17 -5.12 6.10 -20.13
N GLN A 18 -4.56 4.90 -20.14
CA GLN A 18 -4.64 3.93 -19.06
C GLN A 18 -3.75 4.46 -17.93
N ALA A 19 -4.24 5.44 -17.19
CA ALA A 19 -3.72 5.81 -15.89
C ALA A 19 -4.80 6.63 -15.15
N PRO A 20 -5.80 5.94 -14.57
CA PRO A 20 -5.91 6.10 -13.13
C PRO A 20 -6.27 4.77 -12.44
N LEU A 21 -5.50 3.70 -12.67
CA LEU A 21 -5.66 2.47 -11.88
C LEU A 21 -4.81 2.45 -10.61
N SER A 22 -3.77 3.30 -10.51
CA SER A 22 -2.94 3.36 -9.29
C SER A 22 -3.62 4.01 -8.08
N ARG A 23 -4.75 4.73 -8.27
CA ARG A 23 -5.45 5.41 -7.17
C ARG A 23 -6.66 4.64 -6.64
N ARG A 24 -7.35 3.84 -7.46
CA ARG A 24 -8.53 3.05 -7.05
C ARG A 24 -8.18 1.69 -6.42
N ALA A 25 -6.95 1.20 -6.60
CA ALA A 25 -6.45 0.06 -5.84
C ALA A 25 -6.11 0.43 -4.37
N LEU A 26 -6.07 1.72 -4.01
CA LEU A 26 -5.89 2.19 -2.64
C LEU A 26 -7.17 2.05 -1.79
N ASP A 27 -8.32 1.83 -2.44
CA ASP A 27 -9.65 1.86 -1.81
C ASP A 27 -10.15 0.48 -1.36
N ALA A 28 -9.63 -0.61 -1.93
CA ALA A 28 -10.06 -1.95 -1.58
C ALA A 28 -9.37 -2.42 -0.29
N THR A 29 -9.77 -1.87 0.84
CA THR A 29 -9.48 -2.40 2.18
C THR A 29 -8.00 -2.30 2.55
N GLN A 30 -7.62 -1.21 3.20
CA GLN A 30 -6.32 -1.07 3.91
C GLN A 30 -6.23 -1.99 5.14
N ILE A 31 -6.58 -3.27 4.95
CA ILE A 31 -6.39 -4.35 5.91
C ILE A 31 -4.91 -4.34 6.21
N TRP A 32 -4.60 -4.34 7.50
CA TRP A 32 -3.22 -4.45 7.93
C TRP A 32 -2.58 -5.66 7.23
N PRO A 33 -1.39 -5.53 6.63
CA PRO A 33 -0.78 -6.68 5.96
C PRO A 33 -0.34 -7.69 7.03
N HIS A 34 -1.26 -8.60 7.40
CA HIS A 34 -1.07 -9.52 8.52
C HIS A 34 0.09 -10.48 8.27
N ASP A 35 0.23 -10.93 7.02
CA ASP A 35 1.35 -11.77 6.56
C ASP A 35 2.69 -11.04 6.68
N LEU A 36 2.76 -9.78 6.20
CA LEU A 36 3.95 -8.93 6.32
C LEU A 36 4.32 -8.67 7.79
N LEU A 37 3.32 -8.43 8.64
CA LEU A 37 3.50 -8.20 10.07
C LEU A 37 3.97 -9.48 10.78
N GLU A 38 3.42 -10.63 10.41
CA GLU A 38 3.83 -11.92 10.96
C GLU A 38 5.28 -12.24 10.58
N ALA A 39 5.64 -12.10 9.30
CA ALA A 39 7.01 -12.27 8.83
C ALA A 39 7.99 -11.31 9.54
N PHE A 40 7.57 -10.06 9.77
CA PHE A 40 8.34 -9.09 10.54
C PHE A 40 8.55 -9.53 11.99
N CYS A 41 7.48 -9.94 12.69
CA CYS A 41 7.56 -10.45 14.06
C CYS A 41 8.46 -11.69 14.18
N LEU A 42 8.35 -12.64 13.24
CA LEU A 42 9.18 -13.84 13.22
C LEU A 42 10.67 -13.51 13.04
N ARG A 43 10.98 -12.55 12.17
CA ARG A 43 12.36 -12.14 11.92
C ARG A 43 12.93 -11.35 13.10
N MET A 44 12.18 -10.40 13.66
CA MET A 44 12.53 -9.73 14.92
C MET A 44 12.78 -10.75 16.04
N SER A 45 11.94 -11.78 16.17
CA SER A 45 12.09 -12.84 17.17
C SER A 45 13.36 -13.65 16.97
N SER A 46 13.75 -13.88 15.70
CA SER A 46 15.03 -14.52 15.34
C SER A 46 16.25 -13.69 15.76
N HIS A 47 16.10 -12.37 15.88
CA HIS A 47 17.11 -11.46 16.45
C HIS A 47 16.98 -11.29 17.98
N GLY A 48 16.09 -12.03 18.64
CA GLY A 48 15.86 -11.97 20.08
C GLY A 48 14.86 -10.91 20.54
N MET A 49 14.16 -10.25 19.62
CA MET A 49 13.14 -9.23 19.94
C MET A 49 11.73 -9.76 19.67
N CYS A 50 10.94 -9.97 20.72
CA CYS A 50 9.53 -10.32 20.56
C CYS A 50 8.68 -9.06 20.40
N VAL A 51 8.05 -8.91 19.23
CA VAL A 51 7.17 -7.79 18.92
C VAL A 51 5.71 -8.22 18.96
N SER A 52 4.86 -7.41 19.59
CA SER A 52 3.42 -7.70 19.64
C SER A 52 2.70 -7.09 18.43
N ARG A 53 2.10 -7.97 17.62
CA ARG A 53 1.26 -7.60 16.46
C ARG A 53 0.09 -6.70 16.84
N ALA A 54 -0.53 -6.95 17.99
CA ALA A 54 -1.65 -6.15 18.48
C ALA A 54 -1.20 -4.73 18.84
N LEU A 55 -0.04 -4.60 19.51
CA LEU A 55 0.53 -3.30 19.86
C LEU A 55 0.99 -2.53 18.62
N MET A 56 1.60 -3.18 17.62
CA MET A 56 1.91 -2.48 16.37
C MET A 56 0.64 -1.94 15.71
N GLN A 57 -0.47 -2.67 15.74
CA GLN A 57 -1.72 -2.22 15.11
C GLN A 57 -2.43 -1.10 15.87
N HIS A 58 -2.41 -1.12 17.20
CA HIS A 58 -3.19 -0.21 18.04
C HIS A 58 -2.36 0.95 18.61
N ASP A 59 -1.06 0.76 18.81
CA ASP A 59 -0.15 1.74 19.39
C ASP A 59 0.88 2.20 18.34
N ARG A 60 0.68 3.43 17.87
CA ARG A 60 1.53 4.05 16.84
C ARG A 60 2.96 4.24 17.33
N ARG A 61 3.15 4.64 18.59
CA ARG A 61 4.49 4.94 19.12
C ARG A 61 5.30 3.66 19.18
N TYR A 62 4.71 2.61 19.74
CA TYR A 62 5.27 1.27 19.75
C TYR A 62 5.60 0.80 18.32
N GLY A 63 4.66 0.92 17.38
CA GLY A 63 4.89 0.59 15.98
C GLY A 63 6.12 1.29 15.38
N LEU A 64 6.21 2.62 15.52
CA LEU A 64 7.33 3.40 15.00
C LEU A 64 8.67 3.05 15.67
N GLU A 65 8.68 2.81 16.98
CA GLU A 65 9.89 2.38 17.68
C GLU A 65 10.38 1.02 17.17
N GLN A 66 9.48 0.06 16.99
CA GLN A 66 9.83 -1.25 16.44
C GLN A 66 10.32 -1.15 14.98
N LEU A 67 9.72 -0.28 14.16
CA LEU A 67 10.19 -0.03 12.80
C LEU A 67 11.57 0.62 12.78
N SER A 68 11.84 1.55 13.70
CA SER A 68 13.15 2.19 13.87
C SER A 68 14.22 1.19 14.31
N HIS A 69 13.90 0.32 15.28
CA HIS A 69 14.78 -0.78 15.68
C HIS A 69 15.07 -1.74 14.53
N ALA A 70 14.04 -2.14 13.78
CA ALA A 70 14.21 -2.98 12.60
C ALA A 70 15.09 -2.33 11.53
N HIS A 71 14.98 -1.02 11.34
CA HIS A 71 15.78 -0.28 10.37
C HIS A 71 17.28 -0.24 10.75
N ASN A 72 17.55 -0.16 12.06
CA ASN A 72 18.90 -0.12 12.62
C ASN A 72 19.54 -1.53 12.76
N MET A 73 18.77 -2.60 12.58
CA MET A 73 19.34 -3.94 12.51
C MET A 73 20.12 -4.13 11.21
N ALA A 74 21.17 -4.96 11.27
CA ALA A 74 21.97 -5.38 10.12
C ALA A 74 21.25 -6.44 9.25
N ASP A 75 19.92 -6.33 9.10
CA ASP A 75 19.12 -7.22 8.28
C ASP A 75 18.35 -6.40 7.23
N ASP A 76 18.78 -6.55 5.98
CA ASP A 76 18.27 -5.74 4.87
C ASP A 76 16.80 -6.04 4.56
N ALA A 77 16.37 -7.29 4.72
CA ALA A 77 14.97 -7.65 4.48
C ALA A 77 14.05 -7.16 5.61
N LEU A 78 14.51 -7.12 6.86
CA LEU A 78 13.80 -6.51 7.98
C LEU A 78 13.62 -5.00 7.74
N ARG A 79 14.66 -4.35 7.20
CA ARG A 79 14.59 -2.94 6.79
C ARG A 79 13.55 -2.71 5.69
N VAL A 80 13.53 -3.55 4.66
CA VAL A 80 12.54 -3.49 3.57
C VAL A 80 11.12 -3.73 4.11
N MET A 81 10.92 -4.71 4.99
CA MET A 81 9.62 -4.98 5.64
C MET A 81 9.18 -3.80 6.51
N ALA A 82 10.11 -3.17 7.23
CA ALA A 82 9.82 -2.01 8.06
C ALA A 82 9.34 -0.81 7.21
N VAL A 83 10.00 -0.53 6.08
CA VAL A 83 9.58 0.54 5.16
C VAL A 83 8.18 0.26 4.56
N GLN A 84 7.89 -1.00 4.21
CA GLN A 84 6.57 -1.37 3.71
C GLN A 84 5.48 -1.19 4.78
N LEU A 85 5.71 -1.70 5.99
CA LEU A 85 4.80 -1.51 7.13
C LEU A 85 4.60 -0.02 7.42
N PHE A 86 5.66 0.78 7.41
CA PHE A 86 5.57 2.23 7.60
C PHE A 86 4.66 2.89 6.56
N ARG A 87 4.79 2.55 5.26
CA ARG A 87 3.91 3.08 4.21
C ARG A 87 2.44 2.71 4.44
N HIS A 88 2.14 1.52 4.95
CA HIS A 88 0.79 1.11 5.30
C HIS A 88 0.25 1.86 6.54
N PHE A 89 1.09 2.06 7.56
CA PHE A 89 0.78 2.94 8.69
C PHE A 89 0.46 4.36 8.22
N GLU A 90 1.29 4.90 7.33
CA GLU A 90 1.10 6.23 6.76
C GLU A 90 -0.18 6.34 5.93
N ALA A 91 -0.47 5.37 5.06
CA ALA A 91 -1.69 5.38 4.27
C ALA A 91 -2.97 5.31 5.14
N ARG A 92 -2.91 4.56 6.25
CA ARG A 92 -4.02 4.43 7.20
C ARG A 92 -4.19 5.66 8.09
N GLN A 93 -3.09 6.19 8.63
CA GLN A 93 -3.10 7.37 9.52
C GLN A 93 -3.38 8.66 8.74
N SER A 94 -2.95 8.69 7.47
CA SER A 94 -3.12 9.83 6.59
C SER A 94 -4.59 10.16 6.50
N GLY A 95 -5.49 9.17 6.44
CA GLY A 95 -6.92 9.42 6.49
C GLY A 95 -7.37 10.49 5.48
N ILE A 96 -6.53 10.78 4.48
CA ILE A 96 -6.83 11.69 3.39
C ILE A 96 -7.73 10.88 2.47
N SER A 97 -8.96 10.66 2.95
CA SER A 97 -10.13 11.00 2.16
C SER A 97 -9.79 12.32 1.46
N GLY A 98 -9.38 12.22 0.20
CA GLY A 98 -9.18 13.42 -0.61
C GLY A 98 -10.47 14.24 -0.53
N PRO A 99 -10.39 15.56 -0.31
CA PRO A 99 -11.59 16.38 -0.41
C PRO A 99 -12.06 16.35 -1.87
N HIS A 100 -13.27 15.82 -2.05
CA HIS A 100 -14.21 16.01 -3.17
C HIS A 100 -13.80 15.54 -4.58
#